data_AF-G1XS78-F1
#
_entry.id   AF-G1XS78-F1
#
_cell.length_a   1.000
_cell.length_b   1.000
_cell.length_c   1.000
_cell.angle_alpha   90.00
_cell.angle_beta   90.00
_cell.angle_gamma   90.00
#
_symmetry.space_group_name_H-M   'P 1'
#
loop_
_entity.id
_entity.type
_entity.pdbx_description
1 polymer ?
#
loop_
_entity_poly.entity_id
_entity_poly.type
_entity_poly.pdbx_seq_one_letter_code
_entity_poly.pdbx_strand_id
1 'polypeptide(L)'
;MSQTGSTGADKDHAIYKMADKDGQFRRKPSSFRSFISADPNSEFPAEKDRYVLYLNWGCPWAHRANIVRSLKGLEDIIQLVVMDFTLTPEGW
;
A
#
# COMPACT_ATOMS: atom_id res chain seq x y z
N MET A 1 22.89 -24.93 -10.41
CA MET A 1 22.25 -25.48 -9.19
C MET A 1 23.10 -25.06 -8.00
N SER A 2 22.65 -24.08 -7.22
CA SER A 2 23.16 -23.83 -5.88
C SER A 2 21.96 -23.35 -5.06
N GLN A 3 21.31 -24.31 -4.40
CA GLN A 3 20.40 -23.99 -3.31
C GLN A 3 21.28 -23.64 -2.10
N THR A 4 21.23 -22.39 -1.66
CA THR A 4 21.50 -22.05 -0.27
C THR A 4 20.20 -21.54 0.30
N GLY A 5 19.48 -22.43 0.96
CA GLY A 5 18.26 -22.10 1.68
C GLY A 5 18.54 -21.07 2.77
N SER A 6 17.79 -19.98 2.75
CA SER A 6 17.55 -19.21 3.97
C SER A 6 16.50 -19.97 4.76
N THR A 7 16.99 -20.64 5.78
CA THR A 7 16.27 -21.20 6.92
C THR A 7 15.17 -20.27 7.42
N GLY A 8 13.98 -20.84 7.68
CA GLY A 8 13.00 -20.43 8.68
C GLY A 8 12.63 -18.95 8.74
N ALA A 9 11.37 -18.64 8.43
CA ALA A 9 10.74 -17.36 8.77
C ALA A 9 11.05 -16.98 10.22
N ASP A 10 11.93 -15.99 10.40
CA ASP A 10 12.13 -15.29 11.66
C ASP A 10 10.86 -14.48 11.94
N LYS A 11 9.96 -15.06 12.75
CA LYS A 11 8.65 -14.50 13.07
C LYS A 11 8.71 -13.45 14.19
N ASP A 12 9.90 -13.10 14.68
CA ASP A 12 10.10 -12.22 15.82
C ASP A 12 10.58 -10.80 15.45
N HIS A 13 10.40 -10.38 14.19
CA HIS A 13 10.67 -8.99 13.84
C HIS A 13 9.59 -8.04 14.40
N ALA A 14 10.03 -7.00 15.12
CA ALA A 14 9.18 -5.96 15.71
C ALA A 14 8.18 -5.32 14.73
N ILE A 15 8.47 -5.37 13.43
CA ILE A 15 7.62 -4.87 12.34
C ILE A 15 6.25 -5.56 12.25
N TYR A 16 6.10 -6.78 12.77
CA TYR A 16 4.82 -7.50 12.82
C TYR A 16 4.07 -7.31 14.15
N LYS A 17 4.66 -6.63 15.14
CA LYS A 17 4.02 -6.37 16.43
C LYS A 17 3.11 -5.15 16.34
N MET A 18 1.86 -5.40 15.96
CA MET A 18 0.87 -4.34 15.75
C MET A 18 0.08 -3.95 17.02
N ALA A 19 -0.04 -4.87 17.98
CA ALA A 19 -0.78 -4.63 19.22
C ALA A 19 0.11 -4.05 20.34
N ASP A 20 -0.48 -3.18 21.14
CA ASP A 20 0.14 -2.62 22.34
C ASP A 20 0.25 -3.68 23.46
N LYS A 21 0.92 -3.33 24.57
CA LYS A 21 1.13 -4.25 25.71
C LYS A 21 -0.17 -4.76 26.34
N ASP A 22 -1.27 -4.04 26.17
CA ASP A 22 -2.62 -4.38 26.62
C ASP A 22 -3.43 -5.17 25.58
N GLY A 23 -2.80 -5.56 24.46
CA GLY A 23 -3.42 -6.36 23.39
C GLY A 23 -4.29 -5.55 22.43
N GLN A 24 -4.45 -4.25 22.66
CA GLN A 24 -5.25 -3.39 21.77
C GLN A 24 -4.45 -3.00 20.53
N PHE A 25 -5.11 -3.06 19.36
CA PHE A 25 -4.59 -2.47 18.14
C PHE A 25 -5.08 -1.02 18.02
N ARG A 26 -4.18 -0.06 18.25
CA ARG A 26 -4.48 1.37 18.09
C ARG A 26 -3.99 1.86 16.74
N ARG A 27 -4.94 2.06 15.82
CA ARG A 27 -4.61 2.50 14.45
C ARG A 27 -4.00 3.91 14.48
N LYS A 28 -2.80 4.04 13.90
CA LYS A 28 -2.17 5.35 13.71
C LYS A 28 -3.06 6.26 12.86
N PRO A 29 -3.17 7.56 13.19
CA PRO A 29 -3.85 8.51 12.33
C PRO A 29 -3.10 8.58 11.00
N SER A 30 -3.82 8.52 9.88
CA SER A 30 -3.14 8.64 8.58
C SER A 30 -2.77 10.09 8.27
N SER A 31 -1.55 10.26 7.75
CA SER A 31 -0.90 11.57 7.61
C SER A 31 -1.38 12.36 6.39
N PHE A 32 -1.71 11.67 5.30
CA PHE A 32 -2.15 12.29 4.05
C PHE A 32 -3.68 12.29 3.95
N ARG A 33 -4.26 13.45 3.65
CA ARG A 33 -5.71 13.71 3.65
C ARG A 33 -6.20 14.57 2.48
N SER A 34 -5.32 14.89 1.54
CA SER A 34 -5.69 15.65 0.35
C SER A 34 -6.60 14.84 -0.57
N PHE A 35 -7.34 15.53 -1.43
CA PHE A 35 -8.30 14.93 -2.36
C PHE A 35 -7.97 15.29 -3.80
N ILE A 36 -8.08 14.30 -4.69
CA ILE A 36 -8.11 14.53 -6.13
C ILE A 36 -9.50 15.02 -6.52
N SER A 37 -9.58 16.09 -7.30
CA SER A 37 -10.84 16.75 -7.68
C SER A 37 -10.98 16.87 -9.19
N ALA A 38 -12.23 16.91 -9.67
CA ALA A 38 -12.52 17.21 -11.07
C ALA A 38 -12.36 18.69 -11.43
N ASP A 39 -12.24 19.58 -10.42
CA ASP A 39 -11.94 21.00 -10.65
C ASP A 39 -10.50 21.18 -11.16
N PRO A 40 -10.31 21.72 -12.39
CA PRO A 40 -8.99 21.97 -12.96
C PRO A 40 -8.11 22.91 -12.10
N ASN A 41 -8.71 23.74 -11.26
CA ASN A 41 -7.99 24.69 -10.40
C ASN A 41 -7.72 24.15 -8.99
N SER A 42 -8.09 22.90 -8.70
CA SER A 42 -7.78 22.28 -7.42
C SER A 42 -6.27 22.06 -7.22
N GLU A 43 -5.85 21.79 -5.99
CA GLU A 43 -4.45 21.43 -5.70
C GLU A 43 -4.05 20.12 -6.40
N PHE A 44 -5.00 19.18 -6.53
CA PHE A 44 -4.82 17.88 -7.18
C PHE A 44 -5.92 17.63 -8.23
N PRO A 45 -5.83 18.21 -9.43
CA PRO A 45 -6.82 17.98 -10.49
C PRO A 45 -6.73 16.57 -11.07
N ALA A 46 -7.88 16.01 -11.44
CA ALA A 46 -7.99 14.69 -12.04
C ALA A 46 -7.49 14.69 -13.49
N GLU A 47 -6.28 14.17 -13.70
CA GLU A 47 -5.59 14.15 -15.00
C GLU A 47 -5.05 12.75 -15.31
N LYS A 48 -5.06 12.40 -16.60
CA LYS A 48 -4.48 11.15 -17.08
C LYS A 48 -2.96 11.17 -16.90
N ASP A 49 -2.38 10.00 -16.59
CA ASP A 49 -0.92 9.79 -16.54
C ASP A 49 -0.20 10.63 -15.46
N ARG A 50 -0.95 11.13 -14.45
CA ARG A 50 -0.42 11.95 -13.35
C ARG A 50 -0.27 11.23 -12.02
N TYR A 51 -1.18 10.30 -11.73
CA TYR A 51 -1.26 9.66 -10.41
C TYR A 51 -0.84 8.19 -10.48
N VAL A 52 -0.12 7.76 -9.44
CA VAL A 52 0.38 6.39 -9.29
C VAL A 52 -0.20 5.77 -8.02
N LEU A 53 -0.72 4.56 -8.14
CA LEU A 53 -1.17 3.73 -7.04
C LEU A 53 -0.07 2.73 -6.67
N TYR A 54 0.54 2.90 -5.49
CA TYR A 54 1.46 1.94 -4.89
C TYR A 54 0.69 0.96 -4.00
N LEU A 55 0.89 -0.35 -4.20
CA LEU A 55 0.24 -1.37 -3.37
C LEU A 55 1.09 -2.64 -3.19
N ASN A 56 0.75 -3.41 -2.16
CA ASN A 56 1.11 -4.81 -2.05
C ASN A 56 -0.19 -5.64 -2.09
N TRP A 57 -0.21 -6.72 -2.88
CA TRP A 57 -1.35 -7.62 -3.04
C TRP A 57 -1.89 -8.23 -1.75
N GLY A 58 -1.03 -8.44 -0.75
CA GLY A 58 -1.38 -8.96 0.56
C GLY A 58 -2.03 -7.95 1.51
N CYS A 59 -2.07 -6.66 1.16
CA CYS A 59 -2.62 -5.62 2.04
C CYS A 59 -4.12 -5.40 1.79
N PRO A 60 -5.02 -5.74 2.74
CA PRO A 60 -6.47 -5.60 2.55
C PRO A 60 -6.91 -4.13 2.44
N TRP A 61 -6.13 -3.19 2.96
CA TRP A 61 -6.43 -1.76 2.85
C TRP A 61 -6.15 -1.23 1.44
N ALA A 62 -4.98 -1.57 0.89
CA ALA A 62 -4.60 -1.17 -0.46
C ALA A 62 -5.48 -1.86 -1.53
N HIS A 63 -5.89 -3.10 -1.27
CA HIS A 63 -6.74 -3.86 -2.18
C HIS A 63 -8.07 -3.16 -2.47
N ARG A 64 -8.63 -2.40 -1.51
CA ARG A 64 -9.86 -1.61 -1.72
C ARG A 64 -9.71 -0.58 -2.84
N ALA A 65 -8.57 0.12 -2.88
CA ALA A 65 -8.30 1.10 -3.92
C ALA A 65 -8.17 0.42 -5.29
N ASN A 66 -7.48 -0.73 -5.35
CA ASN A 66 -7.32 -1.47 -6.60
C ASN A 66 -8.65 -2.05 -7.13
N ILE A 67 -9.54 -2.53 -6.25
CA ILE A 67 -10.88 -2.97 -6.64
C ILE A 67 -11.63 -1.82 -7.33
N VAL A 68 -11.64 -0.63 -6.74
CA VAL A 68 -12.32 0.53 -7.34
C VAL A 68 -11.65 0.95 -8.65
N ARG A 69 -10.31 0.95 -8.72
CA ARG A 69 -9.56 1.20 -9.96
C ARG A 69 -10.07 0.31 -11.09
N SER A 70 -10.21 -0.99 -10.85
CA SER A 70 -10.69 -1.92 -11.86
C SER A 70 -12.18 -1.83 -12.16
N LEU A 71 -13.02 -1.66 -11.15
CA LEU A 71 -14.46 -1.49 -11.36
C LEU A 71 -14.81 -0.21 -12.14
N LYS A 72 -13.91 0.78 -12.13
CA LYS A 72 -14.08 2.05 -12.84
C LYS A 72 -13.34 2.12 -14.17
N GLY A 73 -12.63 1.08 -14.58
CA GLY A 73 -11.87 1.07 -15.84
C GLY A 73 -10.72 2.09 -15.85
N LEU A 74 -10.10 2.34 -14.69
CA LEU A 74 -9.04 3.36 -14.54
C LEU A 74 -7.64 2.80 -14.81
N GLU A 75 -7.54 1.58 -15.34
CA GLU A 75 -6.26 0.90 -15.50
C GLU A 75 -5.28 1.62 -16.42
N ASP A 76 -5.80 2.21 -17.50
CA ASP A 76 -5.02 2.96 -18.49
C ASP A 76 -4.82 4.44 -18.11
N ILE A 77 -5.29 4.85 -16.93
CA ILE A 77 -5.26 6.24 -16.44
C ILE A 77 -4.38 6.38 -15.20
N ILE A 78 -4.50 5.42 -14.27
CA ILE A 78 -3.76 5.40 -13.01
C ILE A 78 -2.75 4.27 -13.06
N GLN A 79 -1.46 4.61 -13.10
CA GLN A 79 -0.37 3.64 -13.07
C GLN A 79 -0.43 2.83 -11.77
N LEU A 80 -0.13 1.53 -11.85
CA LEU A 80 0.00 0.66 -10.69
C LEU A 80 1.46 0.25 -10.49
N VAL A 81 1.96 0.44 -9.26
CA VAL A 81 3.25 -0.09 -8.83
C VAL A 81 3.01 -1.09 -7.72
N VAL A 82 3.41 -2.33 -7.97
CA VAL A 82 3.30 -3.42 -7.00
C VAL A 82 4.60 -3.53 -6.23
N MET A 83 4.53 -3.42 -4.91
CA MET A 83 5.66 -3.56 -4.00
C MET A 83 5.92 -5.04 -3.68
N ASP A 84 7.09 -5.33 -3.10
CA ASP A 84 7.48 -6.68 -2.68
C ASP A 84 6.45 -7.28 -1.69
N PHE A 85 6.49 -8.61 -1.47
CA PHE A 85 5.67 -9.29 -0.47
C PHE A 85 6.32 -9.33 0.92
N THR A 86 7.63 -9.13 1.02
CA THR A 86 8.37 -9.07 2.28
C THR A 86 8.46 -7.65 2.82
N LEU A 87 7.86 -7.41 4.00
CA LEU A 87 8.04 -6.16 4.74
C LEU A 87 9.38 -6.22 5.46
N THR A 88 10.23 -5.23 5.23
CA THR A 88 11.54 -5.10 5.90
C THR A 88 11.48 -4.09 7.06
N PRO A 89 12.48 -4.03 7.95
CA PRO A 89 12.62 -2.95 8.93
C PRO A 89 12.62 -1.54 8.32
N GLU A 90 13.09 -1.41 7.08
CA GLU A 90 13.13 -0.16 6.32
C GLU A 90 11.78 0.16 5.64
N GLY A 91 10.86 -0.80 5.61
CA GLY A 91 9.53 -0.67 5.01
C GLY A 91 9.33 -1.56 3.79
N TRP A 92 8.43 -1.08 2.91
CA TRP A 92 8.19 -1.63 1.58
C TRP A 92 9.02 -0.86 0.56
#